data_AF-A0A4Q2ZP86-F1
#
_entry.id   AF-A0A4Q2ZP86-F1
#
_cell.length_a   1.000
_cell.length_b   1.000
_cell.length_c   1.000
_cell.angle_alpha   90.00
_cell.angle_beta   90.00
_cell.angle_gamma   90.00
#
_symmetry.space_group_name_H-M   'P 1'
#
loop_
_entity.id
_entity.type
_entity.pdbx_description
1 polymer ?
#
loop_
_entity_poly.entity_id
_entity_poly.type
_entity_poly.pdbx_seq_one_letter_code
_entity_poly.pdbx_strand_id
1 'polypeptide(L)'
;SAALADIAWNPSNVMAAVSGFVMVSAIWWIYYDSFHLLERRKLTTGHSILYSHFFLFVGLAILASLIHHAILGDLALGDFRALAGVGTVLFFLGKQYGYYMEVPELRPYLVSNTAAVFAMTALVLILPLGPEAMLVGITATMISYVLLNLRYRHLVRTGHVPT
;
A
#
# COMPACT_ATOMS: atom_id res chain seq x y z
N SER A 1 18.50 11.96 -14.01
CA SER A 1 17.52 13.00 -14.35
C SER A 1 17.40 13.30 -15.85
N ALA A 2 17.87 12.43 -16.76
CA ALA A 2 17.71 12.63 -18.21
C ALA A 2 16.48 11.90 -18.80
N ALA A 3 15.96 10.86 -18.12
CA ALA A 3 14.86 10.03 -18.63
C ALA A 3 13.48 10.72 -18.67
N LEU A 4 13.28 11.80 -17.91
CA LEU A 4 12.01 12.56 -17.90
C LEU A 4 11.95 13.67 -18.97
N ALA A 5 13.07 13.94 -19.66
CA ALA A 5 13.17 15.05 -20.61
C ALA A 5 12.60 14.70 -22.00
N ASP A 6 12.53 13.42 -22.36
CA ASP A 6 12.05 12.92 -23.66
C ASP A 6 10.60 12.41 -23.64
N ILE A 7 9.88 12.62 -22.53
CA ILE A 7 8.50 12.14 -22.39
C ILE A 7 7.54 13.14 -23.01
N ALA A 8 6.82 12.71 -24.06
CA ALA A 8 5.63 13.43 -24.52
C ALA A 8 4.61 13.48 -23.37
N TRP A 9 4.31 14.68 -22.89
CA TRP A 9 3.32 14.91 -21.83
C TRP A 9 1.90 14.64 -22.34
N ASN A 10 1.56 13.36 -22.41
CA ASN A 10 0.21 12.88 -22.68
C ASN A 10 -0.60 12.92 -21.37
N PRO A 11 -1.91 13.26 -21.38
CA PRO A 11 -2.82 13.10 -20.23
C PRO A 11 -2.64 11.81 -19.42
N SER A 12 -2.29 10.73 -20.12
CA SER A 12 -2.01 9.39 -19.61
C SER A 12 -0.81 9.38 -18.61
N ASN A 13 0.31 9.98 -19.00
CA ASN A 13 1.52 10.15 -18.18
C ASN A 13 1.29 11.09 -16.99
N VAL A 14 0.47 12.13 -17.17
CA VAL A 14 0.08 13.04 -16.09
C VAL A 14 -0.73 12.30 -15.03
N MET A 15 -1.69 11.46 -15.45
CA MET A 15 -2.46 10.62 -14.53
C MET A 15 -1.57 9.63 -13.78
N ALA A 16 -0.60 9.00 -14.47
CA ALA A 16 0.36 8.11 -13.84
C ALA A 16 1.20 8.83 -12.77
N ALA A 17 1.73 10.03 -13.08
CA ALA A 17 2.52 10.83 -12.14
C ALA A 17 1.70 11.27 -10.90
N VAL A 18 0.47 11.75 -11.11
CA VAL A 18 -0.44 12.12 -10.01
C VAL A 18 -0.78 10.90 -9.15
N SER A 19 -1.09 9.76 -9.76
CA SER A 19 -1.40 8.53 -9.02
C SER A 19 -0.19 8.02 -8.23
N GLY A 20 1.02 8.08 -8.80
CA GLY A 20 2.26 7.76 -8.11
C GLY A 20 2.50 8.65 -6.89
N PHE A 21 2.31 9.97 -7.02
CA PHE A 21 2.44 10.91 -5.90
C PHE A 21 1.43 10.62 -4.78
N VAL A 22 0.18 10.37 -5.15
CA VAL A 22 -0.88 10.03 -4.18
C VAL A 22 -0.58 8.68 -3.51
N MET A 23 -0.06 7.71 -4.25
CA MET A 23 0.34 6.41 -3.69
C MET A 23 1.47 6.54 -2.68
N VAL A 24 2.52 7.32 -2.99
CA VAL A 24 3.61 7.60 -2.04
C VAL A 24 3.09 8.30 -0.79
N SER A 25 2.17 9.26 -0.93
CA SER A 25 1.53 9.95 0.20
C SER A 25 0.70 8.99 1.06
N ALA A 26 -0.05 8.07 0.44
CA ALA A 26 -0.82 7.05 1.15
C ALA A 26 0.09 6.06 1.89
N ILE A 27 1.18 5.63 1.25
CA ILE A 27 2.16 4.74 1.88
C ILE A 27 2.81 5.44 3.08
N TRP A 28 3.19 6.70 2.94
CA TRP A 28 3.72 7.52 4.03
C TRP A 28 2.73 7.60 5.20
N TRP A 29 1.46 7.84 4.91
CA TRP A 29 0.41 7.84 5.92
C TRP A 29 0.31 6.49 6.64
N ILE A 30 0.23 5.38 5.91
CA ILE A 30 0.14 4.02 6.47
C ILE A 30 1.37 3.69 7.35
N TYR A 31 2.55 4.13 6.94
CA TYR A 31 3.80 3.92 7.67
C TYR A 31 3.82 4.66 9.01
N TYR A 32 3.61 5.98 9.01
CA TYR A 32 3.56 6.79 10.24
C TYR A 32 2.42 6.38 11.17
N ASP A 33 1.29 5.96 10.58
CA ASP A 33 0.16 5.43 11.33
C ASP A 33 0.49 4.15 12.10
N SER A 34 1.50 3.42 11.64
CA SER A 34 1.94 2.16 12.26
C SER A 34 3.00 2.37 13.33
N PHE A 35 3.90 3.33 13.14
CA PHE A 35 5.05 3.52 14.00
C PHE A 35 4.70 4.03 15.41
N HIS A 36 3.74 4.96 15.52
CA HIS A 36 3.36 5.56 16.82
C HIS A 36 2.73 4.56 17.81
N LEU A 37 2.18 3.45 17.31
CA LEU A 37 1.59 2.39 18.13
C LEU A 37 2.67 1.43 18.66
N LEU A 38 3.70 1.14 17.86
CA LEU A 38 4.83 0.29 18.21
C LEU A 38 5.74 0.97 19.26
N GLU A 39 5.96 2.27 19.15
CA GLU A 39 6.78 3.04 20.09
C GLU A 39 6.18 3.12 21.51
N ARG A 40 4.85 3.04 21.64
CA ARG A 40 4.14 3.11 22.94
C ARG A 40 4.23 1.82 23.77
N ARG A 41 4.50 0.66 23.15
CA ARG A 41 4.64 -0.61 23.86
C ARG A 41 6.13 -0.88 24.00
N LYS A 42 6.61 -1.20 25.22
CA LYS A 42 8.00 -1.66 25.43
C LYS A 42 8.19 -2.98 24.68
N LEU A 43 8.71 -2.88 23.46
CA LEU A 43 8.96 -3.98 22.54
C LEU A 43 9.89 -5.00 23.20
N THR A 44 9.39 -6.19 23.49
CA THR A 44 10.14 -7.23 24.21
C THR A 44 11.15 -7.96 23.32
N THR A 45 11.08 -7.77 21.99
CA THR A 45 11.89 -8.50 21.00
C THR A 45 12.15 -7.65 19.75
N GLY A 46 13.30 -6.96 19.70
CA GLY A 46 13.70 -6.10 18.56
C GLY A 46 13.79 -6.80 17.19
N HIS A 47 13.87 -8.14 17.17
CA HIS A 47 13.90 -8.93 15.94
C HIS A 47 12.59 -8.87 15.15
N SER A 48 11.43 -8.78 15.82
CA SER A 48 10.13 -8.76 15.13
C SER A 48 9.95 -7.48 14.29
N ILE A 49 10.41 -6.35 14.84
CA ILE A 49 10.41 -5.05 14.18
C ILE A 49 11.32 -5.07 12.95
N LEU A 50 12.50 -5.69 13.07
CA LEU A 50 13.48 -5.76 11.99
C LEU A 50 12.91 -6.50 10.77
N TYR A 51 12.31 -7.67 10.98
CA TYR A 51 11.69 -8.44 9.89
C TYR A 51 10.50 -7.70 9.28
N SER A 52 9.63 -7.09 10.10
CA SER A 52 8.51 -6.28 9.63
C SER A 52 8.96 -5.13 8.72
N HIS A 53 9.99 -4.37 9.14
CA HIS A 53 10.54 -3.27 8.35
C HIS A 53 11.23 -3.75 7.09
N PHE A 54 11.96 -4.86 7.14
CA PHE A 54 12.60 -5.43 5.95
C PHE A 54 11.57 -5.72 4.84
N PHE A 55 10.49 -6.44 5.17
CA PHE A 55 9.43 -6.72 4.20
C PHE A 55 8.72 -5.45 3.72
N LEU A 56 8.50 -4.48 4.61
CA LEU A 56 7.90 -3.19 4.26
C LEU A 56 8.77 -2.42 3.24
N PHE A 57 10.08 -2.34 3.46
CA PHE A 57 11.00 -1.67 2.55
C PHE A 57 11.09 -2.38 1.20
N VAL A 58 11.09 -3.71 1.18
CA VAL A 58 11.04 -4.48 -0.08
C VAL A 58 9.75 -4.19 -0.85
N GLY A 59 8.60 -4.20 -0.17
CA GLY A 59 7.31 -3.84 -0.78
C GLY A 59 7.30 -2.41 -1.32
N LEU A 60 7.85 -1.45 -0.55
CA LEU A 60 7.98 -0.05 -0.97
C LEU A 60 8.86 0.09 -2.22
N ALA A 61 9.99 -0.60 -2.27
CA ALA A 61 10.90 -0.56 -3.41
C ALA A 61 10.22 -1.10 -4.68
N ILE A 62 9.45 -2.19 -4.57
CA ILE A 62 8.70 -2.76 -5.69
C ILE A 62 7.59 -1.81 -6.16
N LEU A 63 6.83 -1.20 -5.24
CA LEU A 63 5.80 -0.21 -5.57
C LEU A 63 6.39 1.06 -6.18
N ALA A 64 7.55 1.52 -5.72
CA ALA A 64 8.26 2.65 -6.32
C ALA A 64 8.71 2.33 -7.76
N SER A 65 9.26 1.12 -7.97
CA SER A 65 9.57 0.63 -9.30
C SER A 65 8.32 0.52 -10.18
N LEU A 66 7.18 0.11 -9.63
CA LEU A 66 5.91 0.06 -10.36
C LEU A 66 5.50 1.45 -10.88
N ILE A 67 5.60 2.50 -10.05
CA ILE A 67 5.32 3.89 -10.48
C ILE A 67 6.23 4.28 -11.66
N HIS A 68 7.51 3.97 -11.56
CA HIS A 68 8.48 4.28 -12.62
C HIS A 68 8.11 3.62 -13.95
N HIS A 69 7.85 2.31 -13.94
CA HIS A 69 7.47 1.57 -15.16
C HIS A 69 6.08 1.95 -15.68
N ALA A 70 5.18 2.43 -14.83
CA ALA A 70 3.90 2.97 -15.27
C ALA A 70 4.05 4.29 -16.04
N ILE A 71 5.05 5.11 -15.71
CA ILE A 71 5.34 6.37 -16.41
C ILE A 71 6.11 6.12 -17.71
N LEU A 72 7.03 5.16 -17.74
CA LEU A 72 7.79 4.81 -18.94
C LEU A 72 7.01 3.95 -19.93
N GLY A 73 6.01 3.19 -19.47
CA GLY A 73 5.20 2.31 -20.31
C GLY A 73 6.00 1.20 -21.00
N ASP A 74 7.17 0.86 -20.46
CA ASP A 74 8.17 -0.03 -21.06
C ASP A 74 8.02 -1.51 -20.64
N LEU A 75 7.09 -1.79 -19.72
CA LEU A 75 6.92 -3.11 -19.13
C LEU A 75 5.73 -3.88 -19.73
N ALA A 76 5.92 -5.18 -19.97
CA ALA A 76 4.84 -6.06 -20.39
C ALA A 76 3.73 -6.12 -19.33
N LEU A 77 2.47 -6.18 -19.78
CA LEU A 77 1.31 -6.13 -18.89
C LEU A 77 1.29 -7.24 -17.83
N GLY A 78 1.83 -8.42 -18.16
CA GLY A 78 1.97 -9.55 -17.23
C GLY A 78 2.95 -9.26 -16.10
N ASP A 79 4.12 -8.72 -16.44
CA ASP A 79 5.16 -8.37 -15.46
C ASP A 79 4.71 -7.21 -14.57
N PHE A 80 3.96 -6.25 -15.13
CA PHE A 80 3.36 -5.16 -14.38
C PHE A 80 2.36 -5.67 -13.33
N ARG A 81 1.50 -6.62 -13.70
CA ARG A 81 0.56 -7.27 -12.78
C ARG A 81 1.28 -8.04 -11.68
N ALA A 82 2.35 -8.75 -12.01
CA ALA A 82 3.16 -9.47 -11.05
C ALA A 82 3.84 -8.51 -10.05
N LEU A 83 4.46 -7.43 -10.53
CA LEU A 83 5.06 -6.41 -9.67
C LEU A 83 4.02 -5.75 -8.75
N ALA A 84 2.85 -5.39 -9.28
CA ALA A 84 1.79 -4.77 -8.50
C ALA A 84 1.26 -5.71 -7.41
N GLY A 85 1.03 -6.98 -7.74
CA GLY A 85 0.58 -8.00 -6.80
C GLY A 85 1.63 -8.28 -5.72
N VAL A 86 2.86 -8.59 -6.12
CA VAL A 86 3.96 -8.92 -5.19
C VAL A 86 4.30 -7.73 -4.31
N GLY A 87 4.40 -6.52 -4.86
CA GLY A 87 4.67 -5.30 -4.10
C GLY A 87 3.60 -5.00 -3.06
N THR A 88 2.31 -5.14 -3.44
CA THR A 88 1.19 -4.96 -2.50
C THR A 88 1.20 -6.01 -1.39
N VAL A 89 1.39 -7.28 -1.74
CA VAL A 89 1.43 -8.38 -0.76
C VAL A 89 2.58 -8.20 0.23
N LEU A 90 3.79 -7.92 -0.26
CA LEU A 90 4.96 -7.71 0.61
C LEU A 90 4.81 -6.49 1.51
N PHE A 91 4.26 -5.39 0.99
CA PHE A 91 3.99 -4.18 1.76
C PHE A 91 3.01 -4.47 2.92
N PHE A 92 1.90 -5.16 2.64
CA PHE A 92 0.90 -5.48 3.65
C PHE A 92 1.36 -6.59 4.61
N LEU A 93 2.15 -7.57 4.16
CA LEU A 93 2.75 -8.59 5.03
C LEU A 93 3.71 -7.97 6.04
N GLY A 94 4.61 -7.09 5.59
CA GLY A 94 5.51 -6.35 6.48
C GLY A 94 4.73 -5.60 7.55
N LYS A 95 3.64 -4.95 7.16
CA LYS A 95 2.76 -4.22 8.08
C LYS A 95 1.98 -5.14 9.03
N GLN A 96 1.39 -6.23 8.54
CA GLN A 96 0.62 -7.16 9.37
C GLN A 96 1.49 -7.90 10.39
N TYR A 97 2.75 -8.21 10.05
CA TYR A 97 3.65 -8.93 10.94
C TYR A 97 3.90 -8.16 12.25
N GLY A 98 4.21 -6.85 12.15
CA GLY A 98 4.43 -5.99 13.33
C GLY A 98 3.18 -5.88 14.21
N TYR A 99 1.99 -5.72 13.60
CA TYR A 99 0.76 -5.57 14.37
C TYR A 99 0.20 -6.86 14.98
N TYR A 100 0.33 -7.99 14.27
CA TYR A 100 -0.22 -9.27 14.73
C TYR A 100 0.44 -9.73 16.04
N MET A 101 1.73 -9.43 16.20
CA MET A 101 2.50 -9.71 17.40
C MET A 101 2.20 -8.75 18.55
N GLU A 102 1.85 -7.49 18.28
CA GLU A 102 1.83 -6.45 19.32
C GLU A 102 0.45 -6.00 19.80
N VAL A 103 -0.61 -6.17 19.00
CA VAL A 103 -1.95 -5.67 19.35
C VAL A 103 -3.04 -6.72 19.06
N PRO A 104 -3.30 -7.66 20.00
CA PRO A 104 -4.30 -8.71 19.83
C PRO A 104 -5.73 -8.17 19.64
N GLU A 105 -6.04 -7.03 20.27
CA GLU A 105 -7.38 -6.42 20.30
C GLU A 105 -7.82 -5.86 18.94
N LEU A 106 -6.89 -5.47 18.06
CA LEU A 106 -7.19 -4.95 16.72
C LEU A 106 -7.06 -6.02 15.60
N ARG A 107 -6.79 -7.29 15.94
CA ARG A 107 -6.59 -8.39 14.97
C ARG A 107 -7.75 -8.56 13.97
N PRO A 108 -9.03 -8.69 14.38
CA PRO A 108 -10.11 -8.93 13.41
C PRO A 108 -10.28 -7.76 12.44
N TYR A 109 -10.04 -6.53 12.92
CA TYR A 109 -10.13 -5.33 12.11
C TYR A 109 -8.97 -5.22 11.10
N LEU A 110 -7.74 -5.48 11.52
CA LEU A 110 -6.59 -5.50 10.61
C LEU A 110 -6.71 -6.58 9.54
N VAL A 111 -7.21 -7.76 9.93
CA VAL A 111 -7.45 -8.87 9.00
C VAL A 111 -8.54 -8.49 7.99
N SER A 112 -9.66 -7.91 8.45
CA SER A 112 -10.74 -7.45 7.57
C SER A 112 -10.27 -6.38 6.58
N ASN A 113 -9.52 -5.37 7.04
CA ASN A 113 -9.00 -4.32 6.16
C ASN A 113 -7.98 -4.86 5.14
N THR A 114 -7.07 -5.76 5.55
CA THR A 114 -6.12 -6.35 4.61
C THR A 114 -6.81 -7.29 3.63
N ALA A 115 -7.83 -8.03 4.07
CA ALA A 115 -8.65 -8.85 3.18
C ALA A 115 -9.39 -7.98 2.15
N ALA A 116 -9.95 -6.84 2.57
CA ALA A 116 -10.59 -5.89 1.66
C ALA A 116 -9.59 -5.31 0.64
N VAL A 117 -8.37 -4.98 1.08
CA VAL A 117 -7.29 -4.56 0.19
C VAL A 117 -6.93 -5.65 -0.80
N PHE A 118 -6.68 -6.88 -0.35
CA PHE A 118 -6.34 -7.97 -1.26
C PHE A 118 -7.47 -8.31 -2.23
N ALA A 119 -8.73 -8.21 -1.81
CA ALA A 119 -9.87 -8.35 -2.71
C ALA A 119 -9.91 -7.24 -3.77
N MET A 120 -9.69 -5.98 -3.37
CA MET A 120 -9.62 -4.84 -4.30
C MET A 120 -8.42 -4.96 -5.26
N THR A 121 -7.24 -5.32 -4.74
CA THR A 121 -6.04 -5.57 -5.56
C THR A 121 -6.29 -6.71 -6.54
N ALA A 122 -6.85 -7.83 -6.10
CA ALA A 122 -7.18 -8.96 -6.98
C ALA A 122 -8.17 -8.55 -8.07
N LEU A 123 -9.20 -7.77 -7.73
CA LEU A 123 -10.16 -7.24 -8.70
C LEU A 123 -9.45 -6.37 -9.76
N VAL A 124 -8.64 -5.39 -9.34
CA VAL A 124 -7.84 -4.53 -10.23
C VAL A 124 -6.92 -5.36 -11.11
N LEU A 125 -6.31 -6.41 -10.56
CA LEU A 125 -5.40 -7.30 -11.27
C LEU A 125 -6.10 -8.30 -12.18
N ILE A 126 -7.41 -8.53 -12.09
CA ILE A 126 -8.16 -9.43 -13.00
C ILE A 126 -8.74 -8.64 -14.18
N LEU A 127 -9.14 -7.39 -13.98
CA LEU A 127 -9.68 -6.57 -15.06
C LEU A 127 -8.63 -6.34 -16.17
N PRO A 128 -9.03 -6.34 -17.46
CA PRO A 128 -8.14 -6.05 -18.59
C PRO A 128 -7.89 -4.54 -18.72
N LEU A 129 -7.24 -3.96 -17.71
CA LEU A 129 -6.86 -2.54 -17.67
C LEU A 129 -5.50 -2.32 -18.33
N GLY A 130 -5.24 -1.10 -18.82
CA GLY A 130 -3.89 -0.67 -19.17
C GLY A 130 -3.02 -0.43 -17.93
N PRO A 131 -1.67 -0.34 -18.06
CA PRO A 131 -0.75 -0.15 -16.93
C PRO A 131 -1.08 1.08 -16.08
N GLU A 132 -1.45 2.19 -16.71
CA GLU A 132 -1.84 3.43 -16.03
C GLU A 132 -3.12 3.26 -15.21
N ALA A 133 -4.14 2.60 -15.77
CA ALA A 133 -5.40 2.34 -15.09
C ALA A 133 -5.23 1.33 -13.94
N MET A 134 -4.30 0.37 -14.08
CA MET A 134 -3.90 -0.49 -12.97
C MET A 134 -3.23 0.30 -11.85
N LEU A 135 -2.29 1.21 -12.17
CA LEU A 135 -1.65 2.06 -11.17
C LEU A 135 -2.69 2.90 -10.42
N VAL A 136 -3.65 3.48 -11.13
CA VAL A 136 -4.78 4.20 -10.52
C VAL A 136 -5.61 3.28 -9.62
N GLY A 137 -5.92 2.05 -10.06
CA GLY A 137 -6.65 1.07 -9.27
C GLY A 137 -5.93 0.64 -7.98
N ILE A 138 -4.61 0.41 -8.05
CA ILE A 138 -3.78 0.11 -6.87
C ILE A 138 -3.73 1.32 -5.93
N THR A 139 -3.58 2.52 -6.48
CA THR A 139 -3.60 3.77 -5.70
C THR A 139 -4.94 3.96 -4.99
N ALA A 140 -6.06 3.74 -5.69
CA ALA A 140 -7.40 3.81 -5.12
C ALA A 140 -7.60 2.79 -4.00
N THR A 141 -7.01 1.59 -4.13
CA THR A 141 -7.02 0.56 -3.08
C THR A 141 -6.28 1.03 -1.82
N MET A 142 -5.11 1.67 -1.99
CA MET A 142 -4.34 2.22 -0.87
C MET A 142 -5.07 3.37 -0.17
N ILE A 143 -5.72 4.26 -0.92
CA ILE A 143 -6.55 5.34 -0.34
C ILE A 143 -7.73 4.76 0.42
N SER A 144 -8.42 3.76 -0.15
CA SER A 144 -9.56 3.09 0.48
C SER A 144 -9.14 2.48 1.83
N TYR A 145 -7.95 1.89 1.90
CA TYR A 145 -7.37 1.43 3.15
C TYR A 145 -7.18 2.56 4.17
N VAL A 146 -6.59 3.69 3.76
CA VAL A 146 -6.39 4.86 4.63
C VAL A 146 -7.72 5.39 5.17
N LEU A 147 -8.72 5.54 4.30
CA LEU A 147 -10.05 6.01 4.68
C LEU A 147 -10.76 5.05 5.65
N LEU A 148 -10.69 3.74 5.40
CA LEU A 148 -11.24 2.74 6.30
C LEU A 148 -10.59 2.82 7.68
N ASN A 149 -9.25 2.95 7.73
CA ASN A 149 -8.48 3.11 8.97
C ASN A 149 -8.90 4.40 9.72
N LEU A 150 -9.01 5.53 9.03
CA LEU A 150 -9.47 6.79 9.62
C LEU A 150 -10.90 6.70 10.18
N ARG A 151 -11.84 6.14 9.40
CA ARG A 151 -13.23 5.96 9.82
C ARG A 151 -13.31 5.10 11.07
N TYR A 152 -12.54 4.02 11.15
CA TYR A 152 -12.53 3.16 12.32
C TYR A 152 -11.92 3.83 13.55
N ARG A 153 -10.81 4.57 13.40
CA ARG A 153 -10.25 5.36 14.50
C ARG A 153 -11.26 6.35 15.06
N HIS A 154 -12.05 6.98 14.18
CA HIS A 154 -13.14 7.84 14.60
C HIS A 154 -14.19 7.06 15.39
N LEU A 155 -14.62 5.89 14.91
CA LEU A 155 -15.61 5.02 15.58
C LEU A 155 -15.14 4.56 16.96
N VAL A 156 -13.90 4.09 17.08
CA VAL A 156 -13.26 3.69 18.35
C VAL A 156 -13.20 4.87 19.31
N ARG A 157 -12.81 6.05 18.84
CA ARG A 157 -12.77 7.28 19.65
C ARG A 157 -14.17 7.70 20.13
N THR A 158 -15.22 7.40 19.36
CA THR A 158 -16.62 7.67 19.73
C THR A 158 -17.31 6.54 20.51
N GLY A 159 -16.57 5.49 20.90
CA GLY A 159 -17.10 4.38 21.72
C GLY A 159 -18.15 3.50 21.03
N HIS A 160 -18.38 3.66 19.73
CA HIS A 160 -19.30 2.84 18.95
C HIS A 160 -18.52 1.69 18.31
N VAL A 161 -18.19 0.67 19.11
CA VAL A 161 -17.69 -0.60 18.59
C VAL A 161 -18.91 -1.43 18.21
N PRO A 162 -19.19 -1.68 16.91
CA PRO A 162 -20.14 -2.72 16.57
C PRO A 162 -19.48 -4.05 16.96
N THR A 163 -20.07 -4.69 17.96
CA THR A 163 -19.79 -6.07 18.39
C THR A 163 -20.09 -7.05 17.27
#